data_AF-A0A955KBI5-F1
#
_entry.id   AF-A0A955KBI5-F1
#
_cell.length_a   1.000
_cell.length_b   1.000
_cell.length_c   1.000
_cell.angle_alpha   90.00
_cell.angle_beta   90.00
_cell.angle_gamma   90.00
#
_symmetry.space_group_name_H-M   'P 1'
#
loop_
_entity.id
_entity.type
_entity.pdbx_description
1 polymer ?
#
loop_
_entity_poly.entity_id
_entity_poly.type
_entity_poly.pdbx_seq_one_letter_code
_entity_poly.pdbx_strand_id
1 'polypeptide(L)'
;MDTRHQLGCGKATIDFSDTLDNDEPAIRNGDRIILRGTDLVAEFFLFKSAPLFLFATIVGREDISVWFGGTDEQPFLVRLDAVALKGFMRNGENAFLDSLIPGKVKAISETVQNPVVRQGDMIGTSIAKSWKDVEKAFETTSFLTNEKRFKLCLNTNTNMRMFDTRHTINGDLARIKNSSGNTLRGIIVLGKLEAPDHAPQVWDTPHFVQQTNFLYDPKNAD
;
A
#
# COMPACT_ATOMS: atom_id res chain seq x y z
N MET A 1 -23.13 -13.22 -25.67
CA MET A 1 -21.86 -13.79 -26.18
C MET A 1 -20.78 -13.20 -25.29
N ASP A 2 -20.09 -14.05 -24.56
CA ASP A 2 -19.15 -13.69 -23.49
C ASP A 2 -17.77 -13.48 -24.12
N THR A 3 -17.47 -12.26 -24.57
CA THR A 3 -16.17 -11.91 -25.18
C THR A 3 -15.11 -11.80 -24.10
N ARG A 4 -14.53 -12.95 -23.73
CA ARG A 4 -13.39 -13.03 -22.81
C ARG A 4 -12.13 -12.55 -23.50
N HIS A 5 -11.76 -11.30 -23.30
CA HIS A 5 -10.41 -10.82 -23.61
C HIS A 5 -9.49 -11.16 -22.43
N GLN A 6 -8.85 -12.33 -22.48
CA GLN A 6 -7.80 -12.67 -21.52
C GLN A 6 -6.57 -11.80 -21.76
N LEU A 7 -6.36 -10.80 -20.91
CA LEU A 7 -5.11 -10.05 -20.84
C LEU A 7 -4.22 -10.72 -19.79
N GLY A 8 -3.36 -11.64 -20.23
CA GLY A 8 -2.41 -12.35 -19.37
C GLY A 8 -1.26 -11.44 -18.98
N CYS A 9 -1.40 -10.76 -17.84
CA CYS A 9 -0.37 -9.87 -17.32
C CYS A 9 0.49 -10.56 -16.24
N GLY A 10 0.11 -11.75 -15.75
CA GLY A 10 0.89 -12.59 -14.82
C GLY A 10 0.22 -13.96 -14.56
N LYS A 11 0.22 -14.50 -13.34
CA LYS A 11 -0.46 -15.79 -13.01
C LYS A 11 -1.98 -15.64 -12.86
N ALA A 12 -2.46 -14.43 -12.55
CA ALA A 12 -3.88 -14.15 -12.43
C ALA A 12 -4.52 -13.80 -13.78
N THR A 13 -5.82 -14.10 -13.93
CA THR A 13 -6.58 -13.75 -15.14
C THR A 13 -7.39 -12.49 -14.93
N ILE A 14 -7.34 -11.59 -15.90
CA ILE A 14 -8.25 -10.44 -15.99
C ILE A 14 -9.40 -10.82 -16.93
N ASP A 15 -10.62 -10.75 -16.42
CA ASP A 15 -11.86 -10.97 -17.17
C ASP A 15 -12.68 -9.67 -17.21
N PHE A 16 -13.40 -9.46 -18.30
CA PHE A 16 -14.36 -8.38 -18.42
C PHE A 16 -15.78 -8.94 -18.32
N SER A 17 -16.63 -8.36 -17.46
CA SER A 17 -18.02 -8.78 -17.27
C SER A 17 -18.98 -7.60 -17.24
N ASP A 18 -20.15 -7.77 -17.84
CA ASP A 18 -21.23 -6.78 -17.84
C ASP A 18 -22.19 -6.96 -16.66
N THR A 19 -21.95 -7.96 -15.81
CA THR A 19 -22.83 -8.30 -14.69
C THR A 19 -22.38 -7.69 -13.36
N LEU A 20 -21.27 -6.94 -13.34
CA LEU A 20 -20.83 -6.23 -12.14
C LEU A 20 -21.73 -5.02 -11.88
N ASP A 21 -21.98 -4.71 -10.60
CA ASP A 21 -22.76 -3.54 -10.20
C ASP A 21 -22.01 -2.23 -10.54
N ASN A 22 -22.73 -1.12 -10.70
CA ASN A 22 -22.15 0.21 -10.91
C ASN A 22 -21.30 0.65 -9.72
N ASP A 23 -21.69 0.20 -8.53
CA ASP A 23 -21.02 0.54 -7.28
C ASP A 23 -19.76 -0.31 -7.04
N GLU A 24 -19.64 -1.46 -7.72
CA GLU A 24 -18.48 -2.36 -7.65
C GLU A 24 -17.97 -2.73 -9.07
N PRO A 25 -17.41 -1.77 -9.82
CA PRO A 25 -17.01 -1.99 -11.21
C PRO A 25 -15.74 -2.84 -11.37
N ALA A 26 -15.11 -3.26 -10.28
CA ALA A 26 -13.98 -4.16 -10.27
C ALA A 26 -13.96 -4.98 -8.97
N ILE A 27 -13.70 -6.28 -9.09
CA ILE A 27 -13.60 -7.21 -7.96
C ILE A 27 -12.47 -8.21 -8.17
N ARG A 28 -11.82 -8.60 -7.07
CA ARG A 28 -10.88 -9.73 -7.05
C ARG A 28 -11.55 -10.94 -6.41
N ASN A 29 -11.47 -12.08 -7.08
CA ASN A 29 -11.97 -13.36 -6.60
C ASN A 29 -10.87 -14.43 -6.79
N GLY A 30 -10.07 -14.64 -5.74
CA GLY A 30 -8.94 -15.55 -5.78
C GLY A 30 -7.90 -15.11 -6.83
N ASP A 31 -7.66 -15.96 -7.81
CA ASP A 31 -6.73 -15.74 -8.92
C ASP A 31 -7.35 -14.97 -10.11
N ARG A 32 -8.59 -14.50 -9.96
CA ARG A 32 -9.32 -13.77 -11.01
C ARG A 32 -9.58 -12.33 -10.60
N ILE A 33 -9.33 -11.42 -11.53
CA ILE A 33 -9.75 -10.02 -11.44
C ILE A 33 -10.85 -9.83 -12.47
N ILE A 34 -12.03 -9.44 -12.02
CA ILE A 34 -13.17 -9.19 -12.90
C ILE A 34 -13.36 -7.67 -12.95
N LEU A 35 -13.24 -7.12 -14.15
CA LEU A 35 -13.44 -5.70 -14.46
C LEU A 35 -14.73 -5.55 -15.24
N ARG A 36 -15.38 -4.39 -15.15
CA ARG A 36 -16.59 -4.15 -15.92
C ARG A 36 -16.30 -3.90 -17.40
N GLY A 37 -17.10 -4.50 -18.29
CA GLY A 37 -16.77 -4.63 -19.72
C GLY A 37 -17.32 -3.56 -20.67
N THR A 38 -18.59 -3.16 -20.58
CA THR A 38 -19.24 -2.56 -21.77
C THR A 38 -20.10 -1.31 -21.59
N ASP A 39 -20.47 -0.87 -20.39
CA ASP A 39 -21.44 0.23 -20.21
C ASP A 39 -20.93 1.44 -19.39
N LEU A 40 -19.67 1.38 -18.94
CA LEU A 40 -18.96 2.52 -18.38
C LEU A 40 -17.95 3.04 -19.40
N VAL A 41 -17.71 4.36 -19.40
CA VAL A 41 -16.50 4.89 -20.03
C VAL A 41 -15.34 4.43 -19.17
N ALA A 42 -14.71 3.34 -19.60
CA ALA A 42 -13.65 2.66 -18.89
C ALA A 42 -12.34 2.74 -19.67
N GLU A 43 -11.26 3.06 -18.97
CA GLU A 43 -9.91 3.05 -19.50
C GLU A 43 -9.08 2.00 -18.75
N PHE A 44 -8.37 1.17 -19.51
CA PHE A 44 -7.47 0.15 -18.98
C PHE A 44 -6.04 0.44 -19.42
N PHE A 45 -5.14 0.60 -18.46
CA PHE A 45 -3.74 0.92 -18.68
C PHE A 45 -2.86 -0.20 -18.15
N LEU A 46 -2.18 -0.90 -19.05
CA LEU A 46 -1.19 -1.90 -18.69
C LEU A 46 0.18 -1.24 -18.46
N PHE A 47 0.86 -1.62 -17.38
CA PHE A 47 2.19 -1.13 -17.05
C PHE A 47 3.23 -1.88 -17.88
N LYS A 48 4.25 -1.17 -18.35
CA LYS A 48 5.32 -1.76 -19.17
C LYS A 48 6.40 -2.42 -18.33
N SER A 49 6.61 -1.93 -17.10
CA SER A 49 7.70 -2.38 -16.22
C SER A 49 7.37 -3.63 -15.42
N ALA A 50 6.10 -3.96 -15.26
CA ALA A 50 5.63 -4.96 -14.30
C ALA A 50 4.25 -5.50 -14.69
N PRO A 51 3.85 -6.67 -14.15
CA PRO A 51 2.52 -7.27 -14.31
C PRO A 51 1.41 -6.51 -13.56
N LEU A 52 1.33 -5.19 -13.75
CA LEU A 52 0.47 -4.25 -13.04
C LEU A 52 -0.44 -3.50 -14.02
N PHE A 53 -1.59 -3.03 -13.56
CA PHE A 53 -2.50 -2.25 -14.38
C PHE A 53 -3.24 -1.18 -13.57
N LEU A 54 -3.73 -0.16 -14.28
CA LEU A 54 -4.75 0.76 -13.80
C LEU A 54 -6.03 0.54 -14.59
N PHE A 55 -7.16 0.52 -13.88
CA PHE A 55 -8.48 0.49 -14.47
C PHE A 55 -9.28 1.67 -13.93
N ALA A 56 -9.68 2.58 -14.81
CA ALA A 56 -10.43 3.77 -14.46
C ALA A 56 -11.83 3.69 -15.07
N THR A 57 -12.86 3.91 -14.26
CA THR A 57 -14.24 3.95 -14.72
C THR A 57 -14.88 5.28 -14.37
N ILE A 58 -15.62 5.86 -15.30
CA ILE A 58 -16.44 7.04 -15.05
C ILE A 58 -17.89 6.57 -14.87
N VAL A 59 -18.43 6.75 -13.66
CA VAL A 59 -19.86 6.52 -13.37
C VAL A 59 -20.55 7.88 -13.36
N GLY A 60 -21.43 8.14 -14.33
CA GLY A 60 -22.06 9.46 -14.49
C GLY A 60 -21.12 10.52 -15.09
N ARG A 61 -21.30 11.81 -14.72
CA ARG A 61 -20.50 12.93 -15.27
C ARG A 61 -19.28 13.31 -14.44
N GLU A 62 -19.15 12.86 -13.18
CA GLU A 62 -18.12 13.38 -12.27
C GLU A 62 -17.42 12.34 -11.37
N ASP A 63 -17.97 11.12 -11.20
CA ASP A 63 -17.38 10.13 -10.29
C ASP A 63 -16.43 9.18 -11.03
N ILE A 64 -15.13 9.42 -10.85
CA ILE A 64 -14.06 8.56 -11.36
C ILE A 64 -13.67 7.57 -10.26
N SER A 65 -13.84 6.28 -10.55
CA SER A 65 -13.28 5.20 -9.73
C SER A 65 -12.00 4.70 -10.37
N VAL A 66 -10.91 4.69 -9.62
CA VAL A 66 -9.60 4.22 -10.08
C VAL A 66 -9.24 2.98 -9.32
N TRP A 67 -8.86 1.94 -10.03
CA TRP A 67 -8.43 0.67 -9.49
C TRP A 67 -7.01 0.40 -9.94
N PHE A 68 -6.18 0.00 -9.00
CA PHE A 68 -4.81 -0.41 -9.25
C PHE A 68 -4.68 -1.87 -8.85
N GLY A 69 -4.20 -2.69 -9.78
CA GLY A 69 -4.08 -4.11 -9.56
C GLY A 69 -2.79 -4.69 -10.09
N GLY A 70 -2.44 -5.84 -9.55
CA GLY A 70 -1.34 -6.68 -9.99
C GLY A 70 -1.83 -8.07 -10.30
N THR A 71 -1.15 -8.71 -11.24
CA THR A 71 -1.49 -10.05 -11.72
C THR A 71 -0.37 -11.05 -11.53
N ASP A 72 0.65 -10.72 -10.74
CA ASP A 72 1.78 -11.59 -10.44
C ASP A 72 1.36 -12.83 -9.63
N GLU A 73 2.29 -13.48 -8.90
CA GLU A 73 1.97 -14.74 -8.22
C GLU A 73 0.83 -14.62 -7.20
N GLN A 74 0.57 -13.42 -6.69
CA GLN A 74 -0.50 -13.14 -5.75
C GLN A 74 -1.25 -11.88 -6.20
N PRO A 75 -2.34 -12.03 -6.98
CA PRO A 75 -3.04 -10.88 -7.50
C PRO A 75 -3.61 -10.03 -6.38
N PHE A 76 -3.56 -8.72 -6.60
CA PHE A 76 -4.17 -7.74 -5.73
C PHE A 76 -5.00 -6.76 -6.56
N LEU A 77 -5.95 -6.11 -5.90
CA LEU A 77 -6.80 -5.09 -6.50
C LEU A 77 -7.21 -4.11 -5.41
N VAL A 78 -6.80 -2.85 -5.54
CA VAL A 78 -7.12 -1.80 -4.58
C VAL A 78 -7.71 -0.59 -5.28
N ARG A 79 -8.66 0.07 -4.62
CA ARG A 79 -9.24 1.32 -5.10
C ARG A 79 -8.37 2.51 -4.67
N LEU A 80 -8.06 3.36 -5.63
CA LEU A 80 -7.32 4.60 -5.45
C LEU A 80 -8.23 5.82 -5.62
N ASP A 81 -7.79 6.93 -5.03
CA ASP A 81 -8.33 8.26 -5.27
C ASP A 81 -8.05 8.71 -6.72
N ALA A 82 -9.00 9.43 -7.31
CA ALA A 82 -8.92 9.93 -8.68
C ALA A 82 -7.68 10.82 -8.95
N VAL A 83 -7.09 11.43 -7.93
CA VAL A 83 -5.83 12.18 -8.02
C VAL A 83 -4.68 11.28 -8.51
N ALA A 84 -4.67 9.99 -8.18
CA ALA A 84 -3.64 9.06 -8.61
C ALA A 84 -3.64 8.88 -10.14
N LEU A 85 -4.83 8.77 -10.75
CA LEU A 85 -4.99 8.70 -12.21
C LEU A 85 -4.49 9.97 -12.90
N LYS A 86 -4.79 11.16 -12.34
CA LYS A 86 -4.29 12.43 -12.89
C LYS A 86 -2.76 12.48 -12.87
N GLY A 87 -2.13 11.94 -11.84
CA GLY A 87 -0.68 11.79 -11.74
C GLY A 87 -0.11 10.90 -12.85
N PHE A 88 -0.72 9.73 -13.05
CA PHE A 88 -0.35 8.78 -14.11
C PHE A 88 -0.47 9.41 -15.50
N MET A 89 -1.61 10.01 -15.83
CA MET A 89 -1.86 10.59 -17.16
C MET A 89 -0.93 11.74 -17.50
N ARG A 90 -0.49 12.52 -16.51
CA ARG A 90 0.39 13.68 -16.72
C ARG A 90 1.86 13.32 -16.78
N ASN A 91 2.31 12.41 -15.91
CA ASN A 91 3.73 12.20 -15.64
C ASN A 91 4.21 10.77 -16.00
N GLY A 92 3.28 9.90 -16.41
CA GLY A 92 3.56 8.52 -16.80
C GLY A 92 3.72 7.54 -15.64
N GLU A 93 4.02 6.30 -16.01
CA GLU A 93 4.08 5.13 -15.14
C GLU A 93 5.03 5.29 -13.94
N ASN A 94 6.28 5.68 -14.20
CA ASN A 94 7.30 5.79 -13.16
C ASN A 94 6.93 6.84 -12.10
N ALA A 95 6.40 7.98 -12.54
CA ALA A 95 5.97 9.03 -11.63
C ALA A 95 4.74 8.61 -10.82
N PHE A 96 3.83 7.85 -11.41
CA PHE A 96 2.71 7.25 -10.67
C PHE A 96 3.23 6.28 -9.59
N LEU A 97 4.10 5.33 -9.94
CA LEU A 97 4.64 4.37 -8.98
C LEU A 97 5.40 5.05 -7.84
N ASP A 98 6.21 6.07 -8.15
CA ASP A 98 6.90 6.88 -7.14
C ASP A 98 5.92 7.65 -6.24
N SER A 99 4.82 8.15 -6.81
CA SER A 99 3.79 8.89 -6.05
C SER A 99 3.03 8.02 -5.04
N LEU A 100 2.96 6.70 -5.25
CA LEU A 100 2.36 5.76 -4.30
C LEU A 100 3.18 5.70 -2.99
N ILE A 101 4.48 6.01 -3.03
CA ILE A 101 5.37 5.96 -1.88
C ILE A 101 5.07 7.16 -0.95
N PRO A 102 4.74 6.91 0.33
CA PRO A 102 4.53 7.99 1.29
C PRO A 102 5.77 8.87 1.45
N GLY A 103 5.57 10.20 1.42
CA GLY A 103 6.68 11.15 1.41
C GLY A 103 7.64 11.02 2.59
N LYS A 104 7.15 10.59 3.77
CA LYS A 104 8.03 10.31 4.93
C LYS A 104 8.89 9.07 4.72
N VAL A 105 8.34 7.99 4.15
CA VAL A 105 9.12 6.79 3.84
C VAL A 105 10.21 7.12 2.83
N LYS A 106 9.87 7.88 1.78
CA LYS A 106 10.83 8.35 0.77
C LYS A 106 11.95 9.19 1.39
N ALA A 107 11.60 10.21 2.17
CA ALA A 107 12.59 11.08 2.82
C ALA A 107 13.51 10.31 3.79
N ILE A 108 12.98 9.34 4.55
CA ILE A 108 13.77 8.50 5.43
C ILE A 108 14.70 7.62 4.61
N SER A 109 14.19 6.93 3.59
CA SER A 109 14.95 6.05 2.69
C SER A 109 16.14 6.79 2.06
N GLU A 110 15.92 8.00 1.56
CA GLU A 110 16.96 8.87 1.00
C GLU A 110 18.01 9.28 2.06
N THR A 111 17.57 9.59 3.29
CA THR A 111 18.45 10.00 4.39
C THR A 111 19.34 8.86 4.88
N VAL A 112 18.77 7.67 5.06
CA VAL A 112 19.48 6.49 5.59
C VAL A 112 20.11 5.63 4.50
N GLN A 113 19.86 5.96 3.22
CA GLN A 113 20.32 5.24 2.03
C GLN A 113 19.91 3.75 2.01
N ASN A 114 18.75 3.43 2.58
CA ASN A 114 18.17 2.08 2.50
C ASN A 114 17.05 2.04 1.46
N PRO A 115 16.89 0.94 0.71
CA PRO A 115 15.82 0.83 -0.27
C PRO A 115 14.43 0.91 0.38
N VAL A 116 13.46 1.34 -0.42
CA VAL A 116 12.03 1.19 -0.11
C VAL A 116 11.62 -0.24 -0.42
N VAL A 117 10.84 -0.83 0.47
CA VAL A 117 10.24 -2.15 0.31
C VAL A 117 8.72 -2.06 0.39
N ARG A 118 8.01 -3.00 -0.24
CA ARG A 118 6.56 -3.01 -0.33
C ARG A 118 5.99 -4.42 -0.17
N GLN A 119 4.89 -4.54 0.56
CA GLN A 119 3.98 -5.70 0.58
C GLN A 119 2.55 -5.17 0.51
N GLY A 120 1.81 -5.47 -0.56
CA GLY A 120 0.44 -4.94 -0.74
C GLY A 120 0.39 -3.42 -0.68
N ASP A 121 -0.41 -2.89 0.23
CA ASP A 121 -0.55 -1.46 0.50
C ASP A 121 0.49 -0.94 1.52
N MET A 122 1.27 -1.81 2.15
CA MET A 122 2.30 -1.45 3.13
C MET A 122 3.63 -1.09 2.45
N ILE A 123 4.13 0.11 2.70
CA ILE A 123 5.40 0.62 2.18
C ILE A 123 6.32 0.98 3.35
N GLY A 124 7.55 0.50 3.32
CA GLY A 124 8.51 0.72 4.39
C GLY A 124 9.95 0.87 3.95
N THR A 125 10.80 1.27 4.89
CA THR A 125 12.25 1.31 4.72
C THR A 125 12.94 1.06 6.05
N SER A 126 14.08 0.40 6.03
CA SER A 126 14.88 0.13 7.22
C SER A 126 15.43 1.44 7.80
N ILE A 127 15.25 1.67 9.10
CA ILE A 127 15.66 2.91 9.77
C ILE A 127 16.82 2.73 10.74
N ALA A 128 17.17 1.49 11.05
CA ALA A 128 18.19 1.15 12.02
C ALA A 128 18.72 -0.26 11.78
N LYS A 129 19.82 -0.62 12.44
CA LYS A 129 20.36 -1.99 12.40
C LYS A 129 19.71 -2.90 13.45
N SER A 130 19.22 -2.31 14.54
CA SER A 130 18.61 -3.04 15.65
C SER A 130 17.60 -2.19 16.40
N TRP A 131 16.71 -2.83 17.16
CA TRP A 131 15.75 -2.13 18.01
C TRP A 131 16.41 -1.23 19.07
N LYS A 132 17.57 -1.68 19.59
CA LYS A 132 18.38 -0.89 20.53
C LYS A 132 18.85 0.44 19.94
N ASP A 133 19.16 0.47 18.64
CA ASP A 133 19.55 1.71 17.96
C ASP A 133 18.37 2.67 17.84
N VAL A 134 17.16 2.15 17.63
CA VAL A 134 15.92 2.94 17.62
C VAL A 134 15.66 3.54 19.00
N GLU A 135 15.73 2.73 20.05
CA GLU A 135 15.54 3.18 21.44
C GLU A 135 16.55 4.26 21.81
N LYS A 136 17.84 4.02 21.56
CA LYS A 136 18.92 4.98 21.83
C LYS A 136 18.71 6.29 21.07
N ALA A 137 18.28 6.24 19.81
CA ALA A 137 17.99 7.44 19.03
C ALA A 137 16.83 8.23 19.65
N PHE A 138 15.73 7.57 20.03
CA PHE A 138 14.59 8.23 20.69
C PHE A 138 14.96 8.83 22.04
N GLU A 139 15.75 8.13 22.86
CA GLU A 139 16.24 8.64 24.14
C GLU A 139 17.11 9.88 23.94
N THR A 140 18.06 9.81 23.00
CA THR A 140 18.99 10.91 22.71
C THR A 140 18.25 12.14 22.19
N THR A 141 17.30 11.98 21.27
CA THR A 141 16.50 13.10 20.76
C THR A 141 15.60 13.70 21.83
N SER A 142 14.97 12.86 22.67
CA SER A 142 14.12 13.33 23.78
C SER A 142 14.94 14.08 24.84
N PHE A 143 16.17 13.65 25.09
CA PHE A 143 17.11 14.31 26.01
C PHE A 143 17.61 15.65 25.44
N LEU A 144 17.99 15.70 24.17
CA LEU A 144 18.56 16.90 23.53
C LEU A 144 17.53 18.00 23.28
N THR A 145 16.27 17.65 23.05
CA THR A 145 15.23 18.65 22.72
C THR A 145 14.51 19.18 23.95
N ASN A 146 14.72 18.59 25.14
CA ASN A 146 13.93 18.86 26.37
C ASN A 146 12.41 18.77 26.16
N GLU A 147 12.01 18.14 25.06
CA GLU A 147 10.64 18.08 24.57
C GLU A 147 10.22 16.62 24.63
N LYS A 148 9.36 16.27 25.60
CA LYS A 148 8.58 15.03 25.58
C LYS A 148 7.49 15.07 24.50
N ARG A 149 7.83 15.57 23.30
CA ARG A 149 6.89 15.73 22.19
C ARG A 149 6.48 14.39 21.61
N PHE A 150 7.33 13.38 21.72
CA PHE A 150 7.06 12.06 21.16
C PHE A 150 7.33 10.94 22.16
N LYS A 151 6.44 9.95 22.19
CA LYS A 151 6.60 8.72 22.96
C LYS A 151 6.63 7.52 22.01
N LEU A 152 7.65 6.68 22.16
CA LEU A 152 7.70 5.37 21.55
C LEU A 152 6.91 4.39 22.42
N CYS A 153 5.84 3.81 21.87
CA CYS A 153 5.03 2.81 22.55
C CYS A 153 5.27 1.45 21.90
N LEU A 154 6.20 0.69 22.47
CA LEU A 154 6.51 -0.68 22.03
C LEU A 154 5.42 -1.66 22.45
N ASN A 155 5.01 -2.51 21.53
CA ASN A 155 4.19 -3.68 21.77
C ASN A 155 4.92 -4.89 21.18
N THR A 156 5.18 -5.88 22.02
CA THR A 156 5.80 -7.15 21.65
C THR A 156 4.71 -8.21 21.72
N ASN A 157 3.97 -8.39 20.63
CA ASN A 157 2.89 -9.37 20.58
C ASN A 157 2.85 -10.04 19.22
N THR A 158 2.51 -11.32 19.21
CA THR A 158 2.31 -12.05 17.96
C THR A 158 1.00 -11.61 17.32
N ASN A 159 0.99 -11.46 16.00
CA ASN A 159 -0.23 -11.28 15.21
C ASN A 159 -0.98 -9.95 15.46
N MET A 160 -0.25 -8.83 15.49
CA MET A 160 -0.85 -7.50 15.60
C MET A 160 -1.31 -6.98 14.24
N ARG A 161 -2.55 -6.46 14.16
CA ARG A 161 -3.02 -5.80 12.94
C ARG A 161 -2.29 -4.49 12.66
N MET A 162 -1.96 -4.28 11.39
CA MET A 162 -1.31 -3.09 10.86
C MET A 162 -2.38 -2.15 10.30
N PHE A 163 -2.43 -0.91 10.80
CA PHE A 163 -3.34 0.14 10.29
C PHE A 163 -4.83 -0.27 10.14
N ASP A 164 -5.29 -1.17 11.00
CA ASP A 164 -6.65 -1.75 10.96
C ASP A 164 -6.98 -2.57 9.69
N THR A 165 -5.98 -2.95 8.89
CA THR A 165 -6.15 -3.80 7.70
C THR A 165 -6.07 -5.30 8.06
N ARG A 166 -6.12 -6.16 7.04
CA ARG A 166 -5.88 -7.62 7.17
C ARG A 166 -4.39 -7.97 7.30
N HIS A 167 -3.48 -7.00 7.13
CA HIS A 167 -2.06 -7.20 7.37
C HIS A 167 -1.79 -7.38 8.86
N THR A 168 -0.93 -8.34 9.18
CA THR A 168 -0.55 -8.69 10.55
C THR A 168 0.97 -8.75 10.66
N ILE A 169 1.50 -8.26 11.79
CA ILE A 169 2.91 -8.39 12.13
C ILE A 169 3.06 -9.43 13.24
N ASN A 170 3.94 -10.39 13.02
CA ASN A 170 4.47 -11.26 14.05
C ASN A 170 5.87 -10.75 14.44
N GLY A 171 5.94 -10.02 15.56
CA GLY A 171 7.16 -9.40 16.04
C GLY A 171 6.89 -8.15 16.87
N ASP A 172 7.79 -7.19 16.78
CA ASP A 172 7.75 -5.96 17.54
C ASP A 172 7.12 -4.84 16.70
N LEU A 173 6.26 -4.05 17.34
CA LEU A 173 5.64 -2.88 16.74
C LEU A 173 5.71 -1.71 17.72
N ALA A 174 6.22 -0.58 17.26
CA ALA A 174 6.13 0.67 17.98
C ALA A 174 5.31 1.72 17.23
N ARG A 175 4.40 2.36 17.97
CA ARG A 175 3.68 3.55 17.51
C ARG A 175 4.38 4.79 18.05
N ILE A 176 4.62 5.77 17.18
CA ILE A 176 5.13 7.08 17.58
C ILE A 176 3.91 7.95 17.89
N LYS A 177 3.74 8.35 19.15
CA LYS A 177 2.65 9.24 19.58
C LYS A 177 3.16 10.64 19.85
N ASN A 178 2.39 11.67 19.46
CA ASN A 178 2.68 13.05 19.84
C ASN A 178 2.30 13.32 21.32
N SER A 179 2.55 14.54 21.82
CA SER A 179 2.24 14.94 23.20
C SER A 179 0.76 14.87 23.55
N SER A 180 -0.14 14.97 22.57
CA SER A 180 -1.58 14.79 22.72
C SER A 180 -2.02 13.32 22.72
N GLY A 181 -1.07 12.39 22.59
CA GLY A 181 -1.35 10.95 22.53
C GLY A 181 -1.77 10.42 21.16
N ASN A 182 -1.81 11.29 20.14
CA ASN A 182 -2.19 10.92 18.78
C ASN A 182 -1.03 10.20 18.09
N THR A 183 -1.30 9.06 17.47
CA THR A 183 -0.32 8.34 16.68
C THR A 183 0.00 9.14 15.41
N LEU A 184 1.28 9.43 15.20
CA LEU A 184 1.76 9.99 13.95
C LEU A 184 1.48 8.99 12.83
N ARG A 185 1.22 9.48 11.61
CA ARG A 185 1.10 8.61 10.43
C ARG A 185 2.40 7.79 10.33
N GLY A 186 2.28 6.47 10.49
CA GLY A 186 3.39 5.51 10.41
C GLY A 186 3.73 4.81 11.73
N ILE A 187 4.32 3.64 11.60
CA ILE A 187 4.73 2.77 12.70
C ILE A 187 6.11 2.20 12.43
N ILE A 188 6.82 1.84 13.49
CA ILE A 188 8.09 1.13 13.38
C ILE A 188 7.82 -0.33 13.67
N VAL A 189 8.38 -1.24 12.90
CA VAL A 189 8.14 -2.68 13.01
C VAL A 189 9.40 -3.48 12.78
N LEU A 190 9.47 -4.64 13.41
CA LEU A 190 10.51 -5.65 13.25
C LEU A 190 9.84 -7.02 13.31
N GLY A 191 10.11 -7.90 12.35
CA GLY A 191 9.53 -9.23 12.31
C GLY A 191 8.87 -9.58 10.98
N LYS A 192 7.91 -10.50 11.01
CA LYS A 192 7.28 -11.06 9.81
C LYS A 192 5.94 -10.40 9.54
N LEU A 193 5.83 -9.69 8.42
CA LEU A 193 4.59 -9.11 7.91
C LEU A 193 3.87 -10.15 7.04
N GLU A 194 2.61 -10.42 7.37
CA GLU A 194 1.75 -11.40 6.70
C GLU A 194 0.41 -10.77 6.32
N ALA A 195 -0.11 -11.11 5.15
CA ALA A 195 -1.46 -10.77 4.71
C ALA A 195 -2.07 -11.96 3.97
N PRO A 196 -3.41 -12.06 3.86
CA PRO A 196 -4.07 -13.19 3.19
C PRO A 196 -3.68 -13.33 1.71
N ASP A 197 -3.38 -12.20 1.06
CA ASP A 197 -3.23 -12.09 -0.39
C ASP A 197 -1.83 -11.65 -0.81
N HIS A 198 -0.86 -11.66 0.12
CA HIS A 198 0.54 -11.31 -0.15
C HIS A 198 1.51 -12.32 0.43
N ALA A 199 2.62 -12.53 -0.28
CA ALA A 199 3.68 -13.38 0.20
C ALA A 199 4.24 -12.77 1.50
N PRO A 200 4.45 -13.57 2.55
CA PRO A 200 5.02 -13.05 3.77
C PRO A 200 6.37 -12.37 3.54
N GLN A 201 6.56 -11.22 4.17
CA GLN A 201 7.82 -10.49 4.10
C GLN A 201 8.45 -10.44 5.49
N VAL A 202 9.72 -10.81 5.55
CA VAL A 202 10.49 -10.74 6.79
C VAL A 202 11.28 -9.43 6.81
N TRP A 203 11.13 -8.69 7.89
CA TRP A 203 11.87 -7.48 8.19
C TRP A 203 12.81 -7.75 9.37
N ASP A 204 14.04 -8.17 9.06
CA ASP A 204 15.08 -8.53 10.03
C ASP A 204 15.72 -7.31 10.72
N THR A 205 15.37 -6.11 10.28
CA THR A 205 15.77 -4.84 10.89
C THR A 205 14.54 -3.96 11.14
N PRO A 206 14.65 -2.95 12.03
CA PRO A 206 13.55 -2.01 12.26
C PRO A 206 13.18 -1.24 10.99
N HIS A 207 11.94 -1.34 10.56
CA HIS A 207 11.40 -0.62 9.40
C HIS A 207 10.39 0.43 9.85
N PHE A 208 10.49 1.65 9.30
CA PHE A 208 9.38 2.61 9.36
C PHE A 208 8.43 2.31 8.21
N VAL A 209 7.15 2.14 8.53
CA VAL A 209 6.13 1.67 7.59
C VAL A 209 4.95 2.64 7.60
N GLN A 210 4.39 2.87 6.41
CA GLN A 210 3.15 3.60 6.17
C GLN A 210 2.34 2.90 5.06
N GLN A 211 1.03 3.09 5.08
CA GLN A 211 0.19 2.68 3.95
C GLN A 211 0.46 3.57 2.73
N THR A 212 0.29 3.01 1.55
CA THR A 212 0.38 3.64 0.23
C THR A 212 -0.46 4.92 0.16
N ASN A 213 0.04 5.92 -0.57
CA ASN A 213 -0.71 7.15 -0.83
C ASN A 213 -1.93 6.85 -1.71
N PHE A 214 -2.93 7.74 -1.63
CA PHE A 214 -4.11 7.73 -2.49
C PHE A 214 -5.02 6.50 -2.34
N LEU A 215 -4.91 5.69 -1.28
CA LEU A 215 -5.90 4.66 -1.01
C LEU A 215 -7.28 5.31 -0.76
N TYR A 216 -8.30 4.86 -1.49
CA TYR A 216 -9.67 5.37 -1.32
C TYR A 216 -10.25 4.95 0.03
N ASP A 217 -10.08 3.68 0.38
CA ASP A 217 -10.41 3.14 1.70
C ASP A 217 -9.22 2.34 2.25
N PRO A 218 -8.36 2.98 3.07
CA PRO A 218 -7.15 2.34 3.58
C PRO A 218 -7.40 1.07 4.40
N LYS A 219 -8.58 0.90 5.01
CA LYS A 219 -8.84 -0.28 5.87
C LYS A 219 -9.12 -1.55 5.05
N ASN A 220 -9.58 -1.37 3.82
CA ASN A 220 -9.94 -2.43 2.88
C ASN A 220 -8.90 -2.57 1.76
N ALA A 221 -7.75 -1.91 1.89
CA ALA A 221 -6.63 -2.08 0.97
C ALA A 221 -5.80 -3.28 1.42
N ASP A 222 -5.88 -4.36 0.65
CA ASP A 222 -4.96 -5.48 0.70
C ASP A 222 -4.35 -5.71 -0.68
#